data_AF-A0A934TGI2-F1
#
_entry.id   AF-A0A934TGI2-F1
#
_cell.length_a   1.000
_cell.length_b   1.000
_cell.length_c   1.000
_cell.angle_alpha   90.00
_cell.angle_beta   90.00
_cell.angle_gamma   90.00
#
_symmetry.space_group_name_H-M   'P 1'
#
loop_
_entity.id
_entity.type
_entity.pdbx_description
1 polymer ?
#
loop_
_entity_poly.entity_id
_entity_poly.type
_entity_poly.pdbx_seq_one_letter_code
_entity_poly.pdbx_strand_id
1 'polypeptide(L)'
;MKHVSHLLAPLFIGLMLIQCLNIHSREINKPEHGLKNTQLIEINKVLLTDLKTVVYIDVHSRPNVRINIDSTLHLSANNKKYLIVSTEGINLGEDYKFKENKEDHFILTFEPLPEGTKSFDLIEGDCDNCYRIWDVDLTDKKQAYKPDIPSELLTQGINKDARFPAPEFKMGKTKVTLHVTGLKDAYKLRTVKLGISNLFTGGYDEVEGKKETDGKYLFEIEQYVTANAFLQVGGAFCKFLLNPGENAEIYLDMTGWSKNKSRYNPQKDLQYIAFKSDFANVNNQLADMDDNGIDLQITNFKDNLIVDMSKQEYLDKISNSYKEKLASINTANINSFQKQYLKNELKSNVAAAFVYIDYYFTSSYRSKHKLDKKATIDYKAPVLEKEDLLKLKEIGLNDSLWVYSRTYSNVANAMTSNISKEILDDITGTGILQDLRKCLPLVKKAISMQALSADEEATLKSAANPYYLEVYNTIYNNTKKQYDSNVAKGGFVIETTPEVSGDQILEAIVAKHKGKVVFVDFWATWCVPCLNSMKKIKEIKPEMVGKDVVTIYITNATSPKTKWTSMLPDIGGIHYYLNEKQWEGLGNKHGFKGIPTYMIFDKSGQKSFQKSGYPGNETMIEELSKLW
;
A
#
# COMPACT_ATOMS: atom_id res chain seq x y z
N MET A 1 87.15 30.01 -36.18
CA MET A 1 88.06 30.91 -35.44
C MET A 1 87.49 31.16 -34.06
N LYS A 2 88.28 30.82 -33.03
CA LYS A 2 88.37 31.33 -31.64
C LYS A 2 87.14 31.85 -30.88
N HIS A 3 86.92 31.20 -29.73
CA HIS A 3 86.59 31.72 -28.37
C HIS A 3 85.22 32.41 -28.16
N VAL A 4 84.51 32.29 -27.04
CA VAL A 4 84.83 32.58 -25.60
C VAL A 4 83.66 31.96 -24.79
N SER A 5 83.80 30.92 -23.96
CA SER A 5 84.21 30.83 -22.54
C SER A 5 83.29 31.45 -21.47
N HIS A 6 82.88 30.60 -20.50
CA HIS A 6 82.70 30.86 -19.06
C HIS A 6 81.54 31.79 -18.62
N LEU A 7 80.84 31.68 -17.48
CA LEU A 7 80.92 30.91 -16.23
C LEU A 7 79.61 31.19 -15.44
N LEU A 8 79.08 30.25 -14.66
CA LEU A 8 78.62 30.38 -13.24
C LEU A 8 77.53 29.35 -12.87
N ALA A 9 77.96 28.37 -12.08
CA ALA A 9 77.20 27.56 -11.12
C ALA A 9 76.67 28.47 -9.95
N PRO A 10 75.90 28.01 -8.94
CA PRO A 10 75.51 26.61 -8.60
C PRO A 10 74.02 26.43 -8.17
N LEU A 11 73.52 25.20 -8.10
CA LEU A 11 72.50 24.86 -7.09
C LEU A 11 72.56 23.35 -6.77
N PHE A 12 73.37 23.01 -5.78
CA PHE A 12 73.18 21.83 -4.94
C PHE A 12 72.06 22.19 -3.95
N ILE A 13 70.92 21.49 -3.99
CA ILE A 13 69.99 21.15 -2.90
C ILE A 13 68.78 20.48 -3.55
N GLY A 14 68.42 19.27 -3.11
CA GLY A 14 67.09 18.71 -3.36
C GLY A 14 67.00 17.34 -4.01
N LEU A 15 67.98 16.44 -3.83
CA LEU A 15 67.73 15.00 -3.96
C LEU A 15 67.50 14.41 -2.56
N MET A 16 66.30 14.62 -2.03
CA MET A 16 65.79 13.87 -0.89
C MET A 16 64.30 13.59 -1.09
N LEU A 17 63.98 12.29 -1.12
CA LEU A 17 62.69 11.69 -0.76
C LEU A 17 61.51 11.97 -1.70
N ILE A 18 61.51 11.32 -2.86
CA ILE A 18 60.27 10.68 -3.34
C ILE A 18 60.39 9.21 -2.97
N GLN A 19 60.10 8.89 -1.70
CA GLN A 19 59.65 7.55 -1.38
C GLN A 19 58.34 7.38 -2.14
N CYS A 20 58.29 6.43 -3.07
CA CYS A 20 57.04 5.90 -3.57
C CYS A 20 56.23 5.44 -2.35
N LEU A 21 55.27 6.26 -1.91
CA LEU A 21 54.18 5.81 -1.06
C LEU A 21 53.46 4.75 -1.88
N ASN A 22 53.75 3.47 -1.60
CA ASN A 22 52.88 2.38 -2.00
C ASN A 22 51.58 2.59 -1.23
N ILE A 23 50.67 3.38 -1.78
CA ILE A 23 49.32 3.52 -1.24
C ILE A 23 48.70 2.14 -1.36
N HIS A 24 48.54 1.45 -0.23
CA HIS A 24 47.89 0.17 -0.23
C HIS A 24 46.41 0.42 -0.54
N SER A 25 45.97 -0.02 -1.72
CA SER A 25 44.58 0.07 -2.14
C SER A 25 43.98 -1.32 -2.21
N ARG A 26 42.83 -1.51 -1.56
CA ARG A 26 42.04 -2.72 -1.66
C ARG A 26 40.64 -2.40 -2.13
N GLU A 27 40.19 -3.08 -3.16
CA GLU A 27 38.87 -2.92 -3.73
C GLU A 27 38.01 -4.14 -3.40
N ILE A 28 36.79 -3.89 -2.94
CA ILE A 28 35.74 -4.91 -2.74
C ILE A 28 34.60 -4.57 -3.67
N ASN A 29 34.34 -5.44 -4.64
CA ASN A 29 33.26 -5.25 -5.60
C ASN A 29 32.01 -5.96 -5.11
N LYS A 30 30.90 -5.23 -5.10
CA LYS A 30 29.57 -5.69 -4.70
C LYS A 30 29.63 -6.48 -3.40
N PRO A 31 30.05 -5.85 -2.27
CA PRO A 31 30.19 -6.57 -1.01
C PRO A 31 28.87 -7.23 -0.58
N GLU A 32 28.97 -8.37 0.09
CA GLU A 32 27.82 -8.90 0.82
C GLU A 32 27.45 -7.98 1.98
N HIS A 33 26.19 -8.03 2.39
CA HIS A 33 25.69 -7.30 3.55
C HIS A 33 24.83 -8.20 4.43
N GLY A 34 24.62 -7.80 5.68
CA GLY A 34 23.64 -8.36 6.60
C GLY A 34 22.24 -7.81 6.33
N LEU A 35 21.57 -7.33 7.37
CA LEU A 35 20.28 -6.66 7.26
C LEU A 35 20.41 -5.34 6.49
N LYS A 36 19.37 -4.95 5.76
CA LYS A 36 19.16 -3.58 5.27
C LYS A 36 17.71 -3.18 5.46
N ASN A 37 17.48 -1.92 5.83
CA ASN A 37 16.12 -1.38 6.01
C ASN A 37 15.59 -0.63 4.77
N THR A 38 16.33 -0.68 3.65
CA THR A 38 15.98 -0.04 2.38
C THR A 38 16.28 -0.99 1.22
N GLN A 39 15.48 -0.92 0.16
CA GLN A 39 15.70 -1.62 -1.10
C GLN A 39 16.08 -0.65 -2.24
N LEU A 40 16.24 0.64 -1.92
CA LEU A 40 16.55 1.68 -2.90
C LEU A 40 18.03 1.70 -3.27
N ILE A 41 18.91 1.43 -2.32
CA ILE A 41 20.37 1.59 -2.49
C ILE A 41 21.08 0.24 -2.42
N GLU A 42 22.13 0.11 -3.22
CA GLU A 42 23.07 -1.02 -3.21
C GLU A 42 24.51 -0.49 -3.18
N ILE A 43 25.39 -1.18 -2.46
CA ILE A 43 26.82 -0.86 -2.48
C ILE A 43 27.43 -1.59 -3.68
N ASN A 44 27.79 -0.82 -4.69
CA ASN A 44 28.46 -1.33 -5.88
C ASN A 44 29.90 -1.70 -5.58
N LYS A 45 30.60 -0.85 -4.81
CA LYS A 45 32.03 -0.99 -4.60
C LYS A 45 32.51 -0.28 -3.35
N VAL A 46 33.51 -0.84 -2.68
CA VAL A 46 34.24 -0.19 -1.59
C VAL A 46 35.72 -0.16 -1.93
N LEU A 47 36.32 1.02 -1.94
CA LEU A 47 37.76 1.22 -2.10
C LEU A 47 38.34 1.66 -0.75
N LEU A 48 39.24 0.86 -0.21
CA LEU A 48 39.97 1.11 1.02
C LEU A 48 41.37 1.58 0.66
N THR A 49 41.81 2.71 1.23
CA THR A 49 43.20 3.16 1.18
C THR A 49 43.65 3.63 2.56
N ASP A 50 44.95 3.84 2.72
CA ASP A 50 45.53 4.38 3.96
C ASP A 50 45.00 5.79 4.32
N LEU A 51 44.38 6.49 3.37
CA LEU A 51 43.93 7.88 3.52
C LEU A 51 42.41 8.04 3.59
N LYS A 52 41.64 7.11 3.02
CA LYS A 52 40.18 7.23 2.93
C LYS A 52 39.50 5.89 2.67
N THR A 53 38.21 5.85 2.97
CA THR A 53 37.30 4.79 2.51
C THR A 53 36.32 5.39 1.52
N VAL A 54 36.22 4.84 0.31
CA VAL A 54 35.30 5.33 -0.73
C VAL A 54 34.24 4.27 -0.99
N VAL A 55 32.98 4.62 -0.84
CA VAL A 55 31.82 3.75 -1.06
C VAL A 55 31.06 4.24 -2.28
N TYR A 56 30.93 3.39 -3.29
CA TYR A 56 30.17 3.63 -4.50
C TYR A 56 28.77 3.05 -4.32
N ILE A 57 27.75 3.90 -4.45
CA ILE A 57 26.35 3.55 -4.25
C ILE A 57 25.62 3.60 -5.58
N ASP A 58 24.87 2.55 -5.86
CA ASP A 58 23.89 2.54 -6.94
C ASP A 58 22.50 2.68 -6.34
N VAL A 59 21.67 3.53 -6.93
CA VAL A 59 20.31 3.78 -6.45
C VAL A 59 19.30 3.39 -7.51
N HIS A 60 18.40 2.48 -7.14
CA HIS A 60 17.34 1.97 -7.99
C HIS A 60 16.00 2.47 -7.48
N SER A 61 15.34 3.31 -8.27
CA SER A 61 14.09 3.92 -7.86
C SER A 61 13.10 4.10 -9.01
N ARG A 62 11.84 4.34 -8.64
CA ARG A 62 10.82 4.75 -9.61
C ARG A 62 10.99 6.24 -9.93
N PRO A 63 10.62 6.70 -11.14
CA PRO A 63 10.67 8.12 -11.48
C PRO A 63 9.91 8.97 -10.46
N ASN A 64 10.44 10.16 -10.15
CA ASN A 64 9.89 11.15 -9.21
C ASN A 64 9.91 10.76 -7.71
N VAL A 65 10.60 9.70 -7.31
CA VAL A 65 10.93 9.50 -5.90
C VAL A 65 11.92 10.59 -5.47
N ARG A 66 11.76 11.10 -4.25
CA ARG A 66 12.74 11.99 -3.61
C ARG A 66 13.42 11.24 -2.50
N ILE A 67 14.73 11.43 -2.36
CA ILE A 67 15.48 11.01 -1.18
C ILE A 67 16.19 12.24 -0.62
N ASN A 68 16.36 12.27 0.69
CA ASN A 68 17.20 13.24 1.38
C ASN A 68 18.13 12.40 2.23
N ILE A 69 19.44 12.52 2.01
CA ILE A 69 20.43 11.79 2.80
C ILE A 69 20.93 12.69 3.91
N ASP A 70 20.73 12.28 5.16
CA ASP A 70 21.11 13.07 6.33
C ASP A 70 22.62 13.39 6.35
N SER A 71 22.96 14.60 6.83
CA SER A 71 24.35 15.06 6.89
C SER A 71 25.19 14.33 7.95
N THR A 72 24.55 13.55 8.83
CA THR A 72 25.21 12.71 9.84
C THR A 72 25.56 11.30 9.34
N LEU A 73 25.47 11.07 8.03
CA LEU A 73 25.87 9.83 7.38
C LEU A 73 27.31 9.45 7.76
N HIS A 74 27.48 8.23 8.26
CA HIS A 74 28.78 7.72 8.72
C HIS A 74 28.91 6.22 8.50
N LEU A 75 30.17 5.75 8.55
CA LEU A 75 30.44 4.33 8.73
C LEU A 75 30.60 4.03 10.22
N SER A 76 30.16 2.85 10.65
CA SER A 76 30.46 2.31 11.98
C SER A 76 31.25 1.01 11.83
N ALA A 77 32.44 0.93 12.41
CA ALA A 77 33.23 -0.29 12.43
C ALA A 77 33.93 -0.44 13.78
N ASN A 78 33.88 -1.64 14.37
CA ASN A 78 34.41 -1.92 15.71
C ASN A 78 33.94 -0.91 16.78
N ASN A 79 32.64 -0.55 16.75
CA ASN A 79 32.01 0.45 17.63
C ASN A 79 32.59 1.87 17.54
N LYS A 80 33.32 2.19 16.48
CA LYS A 80 33.81 3.55 16.20
C LYS A 80 33.10 4.13 14.97
N LYS A 81 32.72 5.40 15.06
CA LYS A 81 32.14 6.17 13.94
C LYS A 81 33.27 6.75 13.07
N TYR A 82 33.08 6.70 11.76
CA TYR A 82 33.98 7.25 10.73
C TYR A 82 33.16 8.21 9.86
N LEU A 83 33.52 9.48 9.89
CA LEU A 83 32.71 10.54 9.33
C LEU A 83 32.87 10.64 7.81
N ILE A 84 31.80 11.11 7.16
CA ILE A 84 31.85 11.45 5.74
C ILE A 84 32.72 12.70 5.54
N VAL A 85 33.58 12.65 4.53
CA VAL A 85 34.54 13.69 4.15
C VAL A 85 34.05 14.44 2.92
N SER A 86 33.52 13.73 1.92
CA SER A 86 32.97 14.34 0.71
C SER A 86 31.99 13.42 -0.01
N THR A 87 31.16 14.02 -0.86
CA THR A 87 30.21 13.32 -1.73
C THR A 87 30.40 13.74 -3.19
N GLU A 88 30.07 12.84 -4.12
CA GLU A 88 29.94 13.12 -5.54
C GLU A 88 28.59 12.59 -6.02
N GLY A 89 27.88 13.38 -6.83
CA GLY A 89 26.56 13.05 -7.37
C GLY A 89 25.38 13.33 -6.42
N ILE A 90 25.62 13.63 -5.14
CA ILE A 90 24.58 14.01 -4.18
C ILE A 90 25.05 15.07 -3.18
N ASN A 91 24.12 15.95 -2.77
CA ASN A 91 24.30 16.89 -1.66
C ASN A 91 23.57 16.36 -0.41
N LEU A 92 24.27 16.27 0.72
CA LEU A 92 23.67 15.84 1.99
C LEU A 92 22.75 16.92 2.56
N GLY A 93 21.65 16.51 3.19
CA GLY A 93 20.65 17.39 3.78
C GLY A 93 19.69 18.04 2.77
N GLU A 94 19.91 17.83 1.46
CA GLU A 94 19.08 18.37 0.39
C GLU A 94 18.20 17.29 -0.25
N ASP A 95 17.02 17.69 -0.72
CA ASP A 95 16.12 16.81 -1.47
C ASP A 95 16.73 16.48 -2.84
N TYR A 96 17.15 15.24 -3.03
CA TYR A 96 17.54 14.71 -4.32
C TYR A 96 16.34 14.11 -5.04
N LYS A 97 16.08 14.58 -6.27
CA LYS A 97 15.02 14.05 -7.13
C LYS A 97 15.64 13.26 -8.28
N PHE A 98 15.33 11.97 -8.36
CA PHE A 98 15.81 11.13 -9.46
C PHE A 98 15.30 11.64 -10.81
N LYS A 99 16.21 11.65 -11.81
CA LYS A 99 15.89 11.87 -13.22
C LYS A 99 15.03 10.70 -13.74
N GLU A 100 14.50 10.80 -14.96
CA GLU A 100 13.65 9.75 -15.55
C GLU A 100 14.36 8.38 -15.68
N ASN A 101 15.70 8.36 -15.61
CA ASN A 101 16.49 7.14 -15.54
C ASN A 101 16.22 6.40 -14.22
N LYS A 102 15.91 5.10 -14.32
CA LYS A 102 15.56 4.24 -13.18
C LYS A 102 16.75 3.96 -12.23
N GLU A 103 17.94 4.46 -12.56
CA GLU A 103 19.21 4.19 -11.90
C GLU A 103 20.05 5.48 -11.83
N ASP A 104 20.69 5.69 -10.69
CA ASP A 104 21.60 6.80 -10.41
C ASP A 104 22.79 6.33 -9.56
N HIS A 105 23.87 7.12 -9.52
CA HIS A 105 25.12 6.72 -8.87
C HIS A 105 25.69 7.84 -8.01
N PHE A 106 26.07 7.49 -6.78
CA PHE A 106 26.72 8.43 -5.85
C PHE A 106 28.02 7.85 -5.32
N ILE A 107 28.99 8.73 -5.04
CA ILE A 107 30.24 8.36 -4.40
C ILE A 107 30.29 9.03 -3.03
N LEU A 108 30.55 8.24 -2.00
CA LEU A 108 30.64 8.68 -0.62
C LEU A 108 32.06 8.43 -0.13
N THR A 109 32.80 9.48 0.22
CA THR A 109 34.16 9.37 0.76
C THR A 109 34.15 9.61 2.25
N PHE A 110 34.70 8.69 3.03
CA PHE A 110 34.79 8.70 4.48
C PHE A 110 36.23 8.70 4.96
N GLU A 111 36.41 8.94 6.25
CA GLU A 111 37.66 8.66 6.98
C GLU A 111 38.16 7.23 6.72
N PRO A 112 39.50 6.99 6.74
CA PRO A 112 40.04 5.66 6.50
C PRO A 112 39.62 4.69 7.61
N LEU A 113 39.13 3.52 7.19
CA LEU A 113 38.92 2.41 8.12
C LEU A 113 40.29 1.80 8.48
N PRO A 114 40.48 1.31 9.73
CA PRO A 114 41.71 0.67 10.13
C PRO A 114 42.05 -0.54 9.25
N GLU A 115 43.34 -0.79 9.03
CA GLU A 115 43.80 -1.99 8.35
C GLU A 115 43.26 -3.25 9.07
N GLY A 116 42.84 -4.24 8.29
CA GLY A 116 42.26 -5.48 8.83
C GLY A 116 40.79 -5.38 9.26
N THR A 117 40.13 -4.23 9.09
CA THR A 117 38.67 -4.12 9.28
C THR A 117 37.94 -5.14 8.40
N LYS A 118 37.13 -5.99 9.03
CA LYS A 118 36.43 -7.09 8.36
C LYS A 118 35.06 -6.69 7.83
N SER A 119 34.39 -5.76 8.49
CA SER A 119 33.08 -5.25 8.09
C SER A 119 32.83 -3.86 8.67
N PHE A 120 31.84 -3.18 8.11
CA PHE A 120 31.31 -1.92 8.63
C PHE A 120 29.78 -1.84 8.43
N ASP A 121 29.13 -0.98 9.19
CA ASP A 121 27.75 -0.57 8.96
C ASP A 121 27.73 0.80 8.27
N LEU A 122 26.87 0.98 7.28
CA LEU A 122 26.56 2.29 6.71
C LEU A 122 25.30 2.83 7.40
N ILE A 123 25.41 3.96 8.08
CA ILE A 123 24.33 4.53 8.90
C ILE A 123 24.07 5.97 8.46
N GLU A 124 22.88 6.23 7.92
CA GLU A 124 22.48 7.58 7.49
C GLU A 124 22.42 8.57 8.66
N GLY A 125 21.95 8.14 9.82
CA GLY A 125 21.88 8.98 11.00
C GLY A 125 21.22 8.30 12.19
N ASP A 126 21.04 9.06 13.26
CA ASP A 126 20.44 8.56 14.51
C ASP A 126 18.90 8.62 14.49
N CYS A 127 18.30 9.01 13.36
CA CYS A 127 16.86 9.05 13.20
C CYS A 127 16.23 7.66 12.97
N ASP A 128 14.96 7.52 13.32
CA ASP A 128 14.29 6.22 13.23
C ASP A 128 13.98 5.79 11.78
N ASN A 129 13.86 6.73 10.85
CA ASN A 129 13.64 6.44 9.43
C ASN A 129 14.95 6.38 8.62
N CYS A 130 16.08 6.55 9.29
CA CYS A 130 17.37 6.63 8.63
C CYS A 130 17.73 5.26 8.03
N TYR A 131 18.15 5.25 6.78
CA TYR A 131 18.56 4.02 6.12
C TYR A 131 19.85 3.49 6.75
N ARG A 132 19.94 2.16 6.80
CA ARG A 132 21.03 1.43 7.41
C ARG A 132 21.28 0.16 6.61
N ILE A 133 22.56 -0.10 6.34
CA ILE A 133 23.07 -1.35 5.78
C ILE A 133 24.07 -1.88 6.78
N TRP A 134 23.74 -3.02 7.40
CA TRP A 134 24.57 -3.63 8.42
C TRP A 134 25.51 -4.68 7.83
N ASP A 135 26.64 -4.89 8.51
CA ASP A 135 27.61 -5.95 8.23
C ASP A 135 28.07 -5.99 6.76
N VAL A 136 28.41 -4.85 6.17
CA VAL A 136 29.01 -4.79 4.84
C VAL A 136 30.36 -5.50 4.89
N ASP A 137 30.47 -6.64 4.23
CA ASP A 137 31.66 -7.50 4.29
C ASP A 137 32.82 -6.93 3.48
N LEU A 138 33.96 -6.77 4.14
CA LEU A 138 35.23 -6.38 3.54
C LEU A 138 36.19 -7.56 3.39
N THR A 139 35.79 -8.78 3.71
CA THR A 139 36.69 -9.94 3.64
C THR A 139 36.74 -10.59 2.25
N ASP A 140 35.78 -10.29 1.38
CA ASP A 140 35.59 -10.91 0.04
C ASP A 140 35.33 -12.43 0.15
N LYS A 141 34.91 -12.89 1.33
CA LYS A 141 34.62 -14.30 1.59
C LYS A 141 33.11 -14.47 1.68
N LYS A 142 32.55 -15.18 0.71
CA LYS A 142 31.15 -15.61 0.76
C LYS A 142 30.92 -16.50 1.97
N GLN A 143 30.05 -16.07 2.88
CA GLN A 143 29.65 -16.85 4.05
C GLN A 143 28.20 -17.28 3.89
N ALA A 144 27.96 -18.59 4.04
CA ALA A 144 26.62 -19.12 4.10
C ALA A 144 25.92 -18.56 5.35
N TYR A 145 24.84 -17.81 5.16
CA TYR A 145 24.01 -17.34 6.27
C TYR A 145 23.08 -18.48 6.71
N LYS A 146 23.01 -18.71 8.01
CA LYS A 146 22.03 -19.64 8.59
C LYS A 146 20.89 -18.81 9.20
N PRO A 147 19.66 -18.89 8.64
CA PRO A 147 18.50 -18.22 9.21
C PRO A 147 18.23 -18.68 10.64
N ASP A 148 17.86 -17.73 11.49
CA ASP A 148 17.39 -17.97 12.85
C ASP A 148 15.91 -18.37 12.82
N ILE A 149 15.66 -19.56 12.28
CA ILE A 149 14.34 -20.20 12.18
C ILE A 149 14.47 -21.58 12.85
N PRO A 150 13.44 -22.06 13.58
CA PRO A 150 13.48 -23.38 14.19
C PRO A 150 13.92 -24.45 13.18
N SER A 151 14.91 -25.26 13.57
CA SER A 151 15.61 -26.15 12.64
C SER A 151 14.68 -27.19 12.03
N GLU A 152 13.67 -27.63 12.78
CA GLU A 152 12.65 -28.57 12.31
C GLU A 152 11.83 -28.02 11.13
N LEU A 153 11.69 -26.70 11.00
CA LEU A 153 10.99 -26.05 9.89
C LEU A 153 11.88 -25.87 8.65
N LEU A 154 13.20 -25.78 8.86
CA LEU A 154 14.19 -25.71 7.78
C LEU A 154 14.46 -27.10 7.18
N THR A 155 14.45 -28.16 8.00
CA THR A 155 14.71 -29.54 7.53
C THR A 155 13.59 -30.15 6.68
N GLN A 156 12.38 -29.59 6.74
CA GLN A 156 11.25 -30.08 5.94
C GLN A 156 11.41 -29.80 4.44
N GLY A 157 12.24 -28.81 4.08
CA GLY A 157 12.42 -28.37 2.71
C GLY A 157 11.14 -27.84 2.05
N ILE A 158 11.26 -27.37 0.81
CA ILE A 158 10.10 -26.94 0.02
C ILE A 158 9.53 -28.17 -0.70
N ASN A 159 8.35 -28.63 -0.29
CA ASN A 159 7.62 -29.68 -1.01
C ASN A 159 7.10 -29.12 -2.35
N LYS A 160 7.80 -29.43 -3.45
CA LYS A 160 7.47 -28.97 -4.81
C LYS A 160 6.22 -29.64 -5.40
N ASP A 161 5.70 -30.70 -4.77
CA ASP A 161 4.49 -31.41 -5.20
C ASP A 161 3.22 -30.89 -4.53
N ALA A 162 3.34 -30.00 -3.54
CA ALA A 162 2.18 -29.44 -2.85
C ALA A 162 1.27 -28.67 -3.84
N ARG A 163 -0.05 -28.79 -3.63
CA ARG A 163 -1.09 -28.23 -4.51
C ARG A 163 -1.90 -27.19 -3.76
N PHE A 164 -2.51 -26.27 -4.51
CA PHE A 164 -3.53 -25.40 -3.93
C PHE A 164 -4.67 -26.25 -3.35
N PRO A 165 -5.06 -26.00 -2.10
CA PRO A 165 -6.18 -26.69 -1.47
C PRO A 165 -7.50 -26.19 -2.08
N ALA A 166 -8.57 -26.96 -1.95
CA ALA A 166 -9.90 -26.43 -2.24
C ALA A 166 -10.21 -25.28 -1.26
N PRO A 167 -10.74 -24.14 -1.72
CA PRO A 167 -11.05 -23.04 -0.82
C PRO A 167 -12.23 -23.39 0.10
N GLU A 168 -12.10 -23.04 1.37
CA GLU A 168 -13.14 -23.20 2.36
C GLU A 168 -13.95 -21.91 2.50
N PHE A 169 -15.27 -22.02 2.31
CA PHE A 169 -16.23 -20.95 2.49
C PHE A 169 -16.89 -21.10 3.85
N LYS A 170 -16.19 -20.63 4.88
CA LYS A 170 -16.65 -20.66 6.27
C LYS A 170 -16.16 -19.42 7.00
N MET A 171 -16.82 -19.10 8.10
CA MET A 171 -16.37 -18.04 8.99
C MET A 171 -15.44 -18.59 10.07
N GLY A 172 -14.46 -17.79 10.46
CA GLY A 172 -13.60 -18.14 11.58
C GLY A 172 -12.73 -16.97 12.00
N LYS A 173 -12.55 -16.83 13.31
CA LYS A 173 -11.60 -15.88 13.88
C LYS A 173 -10.20 -16.49 13.79
N THR A 174 -9.43 -16.05 12.79
CA THR A 174 -8.08 -16.53 12.52
C THR A 174 -7.08 -15.83 13.42
N LYS A 175 -6.12 -16.59 13.96
CA LYS A 175 -5.01 -16.04 14.75
C LYS A 175 -3.69 -16.30 14.05
N VAL A 176 -2.86 -15.26 14.00
CA VAL A 176 -1.51 -15.37 13.44
C VAL A 176 -0.50 -14.92 14.48
N THR A 177 0.46 -15.78 14.79
CA THR A 177 1.63 -15.43 15.60
C THR A 177 2.83 -15.26 14.68
N LEU A 178 3.41 -14.07 14.66
CA LEU A 178 4.62 -13.78 13.92
C LEU A 178 5.82 -13.76 14.87
N HIS A 179 6.84 -14.55 14.54
CA HIS A 179 8.16 -14.54 15.15
C HIS A 179 9.15 -13.93 14.16
N VAL A 180 9.77 -12.81 14.52
CA VAL A 180 10.72 -12.05 13.72
C VAL A 180 12.10 -12.19 14.34
N THR A 181 13.03 -12.73 13.57
CA THR A 181 14.42 -12.96 13.97
C THR A 181 15.37 -12.27 12.99
N GLY A 182 16.68 -12.40 13.20
CA GLY A 182 17.69 -11.74 12.35
C GLY A 182 17.60 -10.21 12.37
N LEU A 183 17.07 -9.61 13.43
CA LEU A 183 17.05 -8.16 13.64
C LEU A 183 18.37 -7.69 14.25
N LYS A 184 18.70 -6.42 14.01
CA LYS A 184 19.79 -5.71 14.71
C LYS A 184 19.19 -4.82 15.78
N ASP A 185 19.89 -4.62 16.91
CA ASP A 185 19.37 -3.84 18.07
C ASP A 185 18.89 -2.43 17.70
N ALA A 186 19.53 -1.79 16.72
CA ALA A 186 19.15 -0.47 16.21
C ALA A 186 17.95 -0.48 15.24
N TYR A 187 17.46 -1.65 14.83
CA TYR A 187 16.34 -1.78 13.89
C TYR A 187 15.00 -1.67 14.61
N LYS A 188 14.37 -0.50 14.52
CA LYS A 188 13.01 -0.30 15.05
C LYS A 188 11.97 -0.73 14.02
N LEU A 189 11.34 -1.88 14.25
CA LEU A 189 10.17 -2.33 13.49
C LEU A 189 8.96 -1.44 13.81
N ARG A 190 8.68 -0.48 12.92
CA ARG A 190 7.55 0.44 13.05
C ARG A 190 6.26 -0.08 12.44
N THR A 191 6.37 -0.82 11.35
CA THR A 191 5.21 -1.37 10.62
C THR A 191 5.25 -2.87 10.72
N VAL A 192 4.28 -3.44 11.44
CA VAL A 192 4.02 -4.87 11.49
C VAL A 192 2.53 -5.06 11.30
N LYS A 193 2.12 -5.41 10.08
CA LYS A 193 0.73 -5.47 9.65
C LYS A 193 0.42 -6.77 8.97
N LEU A 194 -0.77 -7.30 9.23
CA LEU A 194 -1.39 -8.39 8.50
C LEU A 194 -2.53 -7.82 7.67
N GLY A 195 -2.51 -8.07 6.36
CA GLY A 195 -3.65 -7.81 5.48
C GLY A 195 -4.19 -9.12 4.91
N ILE A 196 -5.51 -9.28 4.85
CA ILE A 196 -6.16 -10.46 4.25
C ILE A 196 -7.18 -10.02 3.21
N SER A 197 -7.16 -10.67 2.05
CA SER A 197 -8.12 -10.38 0.98
C SER A 197 -9.53 -10.68 1.47
N ASN A 198 -10.40 -9.68 1.41
CA ASN A 198 -11.79 -9.79 1.78
C ASN A 198 -12.66 -9.82 0.52
N LEU A 199 -13.22 -11.00 0.26
CA LEU A 199 -14.08 -11.27 -0.88
C LEU A 199 -15.33 -10.37 -0.93
N PHE A 200 -15.83 -9.96 0.23
CA PHE A 200 -17.10 -9.23 0.36
C PHE A 200 -16.95 -7.71 0.26
N THR A 201 -15.77 -7.18 0.58
CA THR A 201 -15.48 -5.75 0.42
C THR A 201 -14.76 -5.44 -0.89
N GLY A 202 -14.14 -6.44 -1.53
CA GLY A 202 -13.28 -6.23 -2.70
C GLY A 202 -11.98 -5.50 -2.34
N GLY A 203 -11.51 -5.68 -1.10
CA GLY A 203 -10.30 -5.05 -0.58
C GLY A 203 -9.53 -5.98 0.34
N TYR A 204 -8.75 -5.41 1.25
CA TYR A 204 -8.06 -6.13 2.30
C TYR A 204 -8.58 -5.66 3.66
N ASP A 205 -8.84 -6.61 4.56
CA ASP A 205 -8.97 -6.31 5.98
C ASP A 205 -7.56 -6.28 6.57
N GLU A 206 -7.19 -5.15 7.18
CA GLU A 206 -5.85 -4.94 7.74
C GLU A 206 -5.91 -4.80 9.26
N VAL A 207 -4.97 -5.46 9.96
CA VAL A 207 -4.79 -5.36 11.40
C VAL A 207 -3.32 -5.13 11.74
N GLU A 208 -3.07 -4.27 12.73
CA GLU A 208 -1.73 -4.04 13.28
C GLU A 208 -1.38 -5.14 14.29
N GLY A 209 -0.11 -5.55 14.32
CA GLY A 209 0.37 -6.59 15.20
C GLY A 209 0.44 -6.11 16.65
N LYS A 210 -0.22 -6.81 17.56
CA LYS A 210 -0.03 -6.60 18.99
C LYS A 210 1.32 -7.18 19.39
N LYS A 211 2.29 -6.31 19.69
CA LYS A 211 3.62 -6.72 20.17
C LYS A 211 3.48 -7.40 21.55
N GLU A 212 3.95 -8.64 21.67
CA GLU A 212 4.07 -9.34 22.96
C GLU A 212 5.47 -9.16 23.54
N THR A 213 6.49 -9.38 22.71
CA THR A 213 7.91 -9.19 23.04
C THR A 213 8.63 -8.61 21.83
N ASP A 214 9.91 -8.24 21.98
CA ASP A 214 10.75 -7.98 20.80
C ASP A 214 10.75 -9.22 19.89
N GLY A 215 10.46 -9.00 18.61
CA GLY A 215 10.32 -10.06 17.62
C GLY A 215 9.01 -10.84 17.63
N LYS A 216 8.10 -10.71 18.62
CA LYS A 216 6.87 -11.51 18.66
C LYS A 216 5.60 -10.65 18.58
N TYR A 217 4.75 -10.93 17.59
CA TYR A 217 3.52 -10.19 17.32
C TYR A 217 2.32 -11.13 17.16
N LEU A 218 1.18 -10.73 17.72
CA LEU A 218 -0.09 -11.44 17.59
C LEU A 218 -1.08 -10.63 16.75
N PHE A 219 -1.78 -11.33 15.85
CA PHE A 219 -2.88 -10.80 15.07
C PHE A 219 -4.13 -11.64 15.28
N GLU A 220 -5.28 -10.99 15.34
CA GLU A 220 -6.59 -11.64 15.32
C GLU A 220 -7.47 -10.95 14.27
N ILE A 221 -8.08 -11.74 13.39
CA ILE A 221 -8.89 -11.21 12.29
C ILE A 221 -10.09 -12.12 12.01
N GLU A 222 -11.25 -11.52 11.74
CA GLU A 222 -12.42 -12.24 11.26
C GLU A 222 -12.21 -12.59 9.79
N GLN A 223 -12.27 -13.87 9.45
CA GLN A 223 -12.04 -14.36 8.09
C GLN A 223 -13.28 -15.12 7.61
N TYR A 224 -13.58 -15.01 6.31
CA TYR A 224 -14.84 -15.50 5.73
C TYR A 224 -14.65 -16.53 4.59
N VAL A 225 -13.43 -16.66 4.09
CA VAL A 225 -13.05 -17.59 3.03
C VAL A 225 -11.56 -17.87 3.13
N THR A 226 -11.08 -19.05 2.70
CA THR A 226 -9.65 -19.24 2.45
C THR A 226 -9.15 -18.14 1.50
N ALA A 227 -8.14 -17.39 1.94
CA ALA A 227 -7.79 -16.13 1.28
C ALA A 227 -6.28 -15.92 1.21
N ASN A 228 -5.87 -15.15 0.21
CA ASN A 228 -4.54 -14.56 0.17
C ASN A 228 -4.40 -13.56 1.32
N ALA A 229 -3.32 -13.69 2.08
CA ALA A 229 -2.89 -12.78 3.10
C ALA A 229 -1.47 -12.27 2.79
N PHE A 230 -1.13 -11.15 3.41
CA PHE A 230 0.23 -10.64 3.42
C PHE A 230 0.62 -10.14 4.79
N LEU A 231 1.91 -10.28 5.09
CA LEU A 231 2.57 -9.62 6.22
C LEU A 231 3.47 -8.52 5.69
N GLN A 232 3.32 -7.31 6.25
CA GLN A 232 4.26 -6.22 6.05
C GLN A 232 5.06 -6.03 7.35
N VAL A 233 6.36 -6.31 7.30
CA VAL A 233 7.28 -6.26 8.45
C VAL A 233 8.48 -5.37 8.08
N GLY A 234 8.41 -4.10 8.47
CA GLY A 234 9.34 -3.09 7.98
C GLY A 234 9.29 -2.99 6.44
N GLY A 235 10.42 -3.28 5.79
CA GLY A 235 10.51 -3.35 4.32
C GLY A 235 10.11 -4.70 3.71
N ALA A 236 9.95 -5.75 4.52
CA ALA A 236 9.57 -7.07 4.04
C ALA A 236 8.07 -7.16 3.77
N PHE A 237 7.71 -7.80 2.65
CA PHE A 237 6.33 -8.08 2.26
C PHE A 237 6.20 -9.56 1.88
N CYS A 238 5.59 -10.35 2.76
CA CYS A 238 5.49 -11.80 2.62
C CYS A 238 4.04 -12.20 2.32
N LYS A 239 3.81 -13.00 1.28
CA LYS A 239 2.48 -13.47 0.89
C LYS A 239 2.27 -14.92 1.28
N PHE A 240 1.06 -15.26 1.66
CA PHE A 240 0.68 -16.62 2.07
C PHE A 240 -0.84 -16.80 2.01
N LEU A 241 -1.30 -18.04 2.16
CA LEU A 241 -2.71 -18.38 2.32
C LEU A 241 -3.04 -18.60 3.79
N LEU A 242 -4.25 -18.19 4.17
CA LEU A 242 -4.85 -18.49 5.45
C LEU A 242 -6.20 -19.17 5.29
N ASN A 243 -6.52 -20.07 6.20
CA ASN A 243 -7.83 -20.70 6.36
C ASN A 243 -8.63 -19.99 7.47
N PRO A 244 -9.96 -19.80 7.33
CA PRO A 244 -10.75 -19.19 8.39
C PRO A 244 -10.69 -20.01 9.68
N GLY A 245 -10.34 -19.35 10.79
CA GLY A 245 -10.30 -19.95 12.12
C GLY A 245 -9.04 -20.72 12.47
N GLU A 246 -8.02 -20.74 11.60
CA GLU A 246 -6.75 -21.41 11.92
C GLU A 246 -5.92 -20.63 12.95
N ASN A 247 -4.98 -21.32 13.60
CA ASN A 247 -3.94 -20.72 14.41
C ASN A 247 -2.60 -20.92 13.70
N ALA A 248 -2.17 -19.92 12.94
CA ALA A 248 -0.93 -19.97 12.18
C ALA A 248 0.24 -19.36 12.97
N GLU A 249 1.42 -19.97 12.87
CA GLU A 249 2.69 -19.35 13.26
C GLU A 249 3.57 -19.12 12.04
N ILE A 250 4.18 -17.95 11.98
CA ILE A 250 5.05 -17.52 10.89
C ILE A 250 6.38 -17.09 11.48
N TYR A 251 7.47 -17.64 10.96
CA TYR A 251 8.83 -17.34 11.39
C TYR A 251 9.53 -16.62 10.25
N LEU A 252 9.96 -15.37 10.45
CA LEU A 252 10.58 -14.52 9.45
C LEU A 252 11.94 -14.04 9.94
N ASP A 253 13.00 -14.48 9.27
CA ASP A 253 14.35 -13.97 9.50
C ASP A 253 14.61 -12.77 8.58
N MET A 254 14.72 -11.57 9.16
CA MET A 254 14.85 -10.32 8.41
C MET A 254 16.21 -10.17 7.72
N THR A 255 17.29 -10.70 8.31
CA THR A 255 18.61 -10.69 7.68
C THR A 255 18.67 -11.65 6.50
N GLY A 256 18.05 -12.81 6.62
CA GLY A 256 17.89 -13.80 5.57
C GLY A 256 17.03 -13.26 4.44
N TRP A 257 15.93 -12.57 4.75
CA TRP A 257 15.13 -11.87 3.74
C TRP A 257 15.97 -10.81 3.02
N SER A 258 16.70 -9.99 3.76
CA SER A 258 17.61 -8.97 3.21
C SER A 258 18.65 -9.55 2.25
N LYS A 259 19.30 -10.66 2.61
CA LYS A 259 20.26 -11.39 1.78
C LYS A 259 19.61 -12.06 0.56
N ASN A 260 18.43 -12.65 0.72
CA ASN A 260 17.67 -13.25 -0.37
C ASN A 260 17.28 -12.20 -1.43
N LYS A 261 16.89 -11.00 -0.99
CA LYS A 261 16.46 -9.88 -1.84
C LYS A 261 17.59 -8.93 -2.28
N SER A 262 18.84 -9.23 -1.95
CA SER A 262 19.98 -8.44 -2.43
C SER A 262 20.01 -8.41 -3.96
N ARG A 263 20.20 -7.24 -4.57
CA ARG A 263 20.28 -7.12 -6.04
C ARG A 263 21.60 -7.64 -6.58
N TYR A 264 22.70 -7.53 -5.82
CA TYR A 264 24.03 -7.93 -6.26
C TYR A 264 24.46 -9.31 -5.80
N ASN A 265 24.05 -9.75 -4.61
CA ASN A 265 24.39 -11.07 -4.08
C ASN A 265 23.14 -11.81 -3.57
N PRO A 266 22.13 -12.07 -4.43
CA PRO A 266 20.91 -12.73 -4.00
C PRO A 266 21.18 -14.17 -3.56
N GLN A 267 20.84 -14.50 -2.32
CA GLN A 267 20.85 -15.87 -1.80
C GLN A 267 19.48 -16.52 -2.05
N LYS A 268 19.17 -16.88 -3.30
CA LYS A 268 17.82 -17.30 -3.72
C LYS A 268 17.30 -18.55 -3.03
N ASP A 269 18.17 -19.52 -2.74
CA ASP A 269 17.79 -20.77 -2.06
C ASP A 269 17.69 -20.64 -0.53
N LEU A 270 17.92 -19.44 0.02
CA LEU A 270 17.87 -19.20 1.45
C LEU A 270 16.41 -19.15 1.94
N GLN A 271 16.00 -20.14 2.72
CA GLN A 271 14.69 -20.15 3.37
C GLN A 271 14.66 -19.15 4.53
N TYR A 272 14.25 -17.91 4.24
CA TYR A 272 14.15 -16.82 5.22
C TYR A 272 12.78 -16.75 5.92
N ILE A 273 11.83 -17.58 5.52
CA ILE A 273 10.49 -17.64 6.11
C ILE A 273 10.01 -19.08 6.19
N ALA A 274 9.28 -19.40 7.26
CA ALA A 274 8.65 -20.70 7.45
C ALA A 274 7.30 -20.58 8.17
N PHE A 275 6.46 -21.60 8.01
CA PHE A 275 5.08 -21.60 8.47
C PHE A 275 4.75 -22.86 9.29
N LYS A 276 4.06 -22.69 10.41
CA LYS A 276 3.25 -23.72 11.06
C LYS A 276 1.78 -23.33 10.85
N SER A 277 1.15 -23.86 9.83
CA SER A 277 -0.23 -23.50 9.43
C SER A 277 -0.87 -24.65 8.64
N ASP A 278 -2.19 -24.56 8.38
CA ASP A 278 -2.92 -25.53 7.56
C ASP A 278 -2.29 -25.70 6.17
N PHE A 279 -1.66 -24.63 5.67
CA PHE A 279 -1.08 -24.54 4.33
C PHE A 279 0.44 -24.39 4.32
N ALA A 280 1.15 -24.87 5.34
CA ALA A 280 2.61 -24.67 5.47
C ALA A 280 3.41 -24.98 4.19
N ASN A 281 3.18 -26.14 3.56
CA ASN A 281 3.85 -26.54 2.32
C ASN A 281 3.56 -25.61 1.13
N VAL A 282 2.31 -25.15 1.03
CA VAL A 282 1.88 -24.22 -0.03
C VAL A 282 2.47 -22.84 0.21
N ASN A 283 2.46 -22.37 1.46
CA ASN A 283 2.99 -21.07 1.85
C ASN A 283 4.52 -21.00 1.69
N ASN A 284 5.24 -22.09 1.99
CA ASN A 284 6.67 -22.21 1.69
C ASN A 284 6.96 -22.04 0.19
N GLN A 285 6.13 -22.60 -0.70
CA GLN A 285 6.26 -22.38 -2.14
C GLN A 285 5.90 -20.95 -2.56
N LEU A 286 4.84 -20.35 -1.97
CA LEU A 286 4.44 -18.96 -2.26
C LEU A 286 5.51 -17.94 -1.86
N ALA A 287 6.23 -18.19 -0.77
CA ALA A 287 7.32 -17.34 -0.31
C ALA A 287 8.52 -17.29 -1.30
N ASP A 288 8.67 -18.34 -2.11
CA ASP A 288 9.71 -18.50 -3.13
C ASP A 288 9.25 -18.04 -4.53
N MET A 289 8.02 -17.54 -4.68
CA MET A 289 7.43 -17.17 -5.98
C MET A 289 7.88 -15.81 -6.55
N ASP A 290 8.88 -15.16 -5.96
CA ASP A 290 9.27 -13.82 -6.45
C ASP A 290 9.87 -13.88 -7.86
N ASP A 291 9.23 -13.12 -8.75
CA ASP A 291 9.53 -12.88 -10.17
C ASP A 291 10.05 -14.10 -10.94
N ASN A 292 9.13 -14.99 -11.34
CA ASN A 292 9.39 -16.09 -12.28
C ASN A 292 9.80 -15.60 -13.69
N GLY A 293 9.92 -14.28 -13.92
CA GLY A 293 10.28 -13.67 -15.20
C GLY A 293 9.19 -13.76 -16.28
N ILE A 294 8.02 -14.32 -15.96
CA ILE A 294 6.90 -14.46 -16.89
C ILE A 294 6.02 -13.22 -16.77
N ASP A 295 5.98 -12.42 -17.84
CA ASP A 295 5.09 -11.28 -17.92
C ASP A 295 3.64 -11.73 -18.12
N LEU A 296 2.77 -11.40 -17.17
CA LEU A 296 1.34 -11.68 -17.22
C LEU A 296 0.49 -10.49 -17.68
N GLN A 297 1.09 -9.35 -18.04
CA GLN A 297 0.34 -8.16 -18.43
C GLN A 297 -0.36 -8.34 -19.79
N ILE A 298 -1.69 -8.41 -19.82
CA ILE A 298 -2.46 -8.61 -21.07
C ILE A 298 -2.34 -7.41 -22.02
N THR A 299 -2.31 -6.19 -21.48
CA THR A 299 -1.96 -4.99 -22.23
C THR A 299 -1.47 -3.94 -21.25
N ASN A 300 -0.60 -3.03 -21.68
CA ASN A 300 -0.25 -1.89 -20.87
C ASN A 300 -1.43 -0.93 -20.88
N PHE A 301 -2.32 -1.02 -19.90
CA PHE A 301 -3.55 -0.23 -19.86
C PHE A 301 -3.32 1.29 -19.67
N LYS A 302 -2.07 1.72 -19.48
CA LYS A 302 -1.65 3.14 -19.45
C LYS A 302 -0.97 3.59 -20.76
N ASP A 303 -0.87 2.68 -21.72
CA ASP A 303 -0.37 2.96 -23.05
C ASP A 303 -1.32 3.93 -23.77
N ASN A 304 -0.77 4.99 -24.35
CA ASN A 304 -1.55 5.94 -25.15
C ASN A 304 -2.04 5.31 -26.46
N LEU A 305 -1.56 4.13 -26.85
CA LEU A 305 -1.98 3.44 -28.05
C LEU A 305 -3.38 2.82 -27.95
N ILE A 306 -3.87 2.44 -26.76
CA ILE A 306 -5.17 1.75 -26.68
C ILE A 306 -6.35 2.66 -27.03
N VAL A 307 -6.25 3.97 -26.78
CA VAL A 307 -7.32 4.93 -27.11
C VAL A 307 -7.53 5.07 -28.62
N ASP A 308 -6.52 4.70 -29.41
CA ASP A 308 -6.54 4.76 -30.88
C ASP A 308 -6.99 3.44 -31.52
N MET A 309 -7.17 2.38 -30.72
CA MET A 309 -7.65 1.09 -31.20
C MET A 309 -9.17 1.10 -31.39
N SER A 310 -9.63 0.45 -32.45
CA SER A 310 -11.02 0.01 -32.53
C SER A 310 -11.33 -1.03 -31.44
N LYS A 311 -12.62 -1.19 -31.14
CA LYS A 311 -13.09 -2.23 -30.20
C LYS A 311 -12.58 -3.62 -30.59
N GLN A 312 -12.60 -3.95 -31.88
CA GLN A 312 -12.18 -5.26 -32.36
C GLN A 312 -10.68 -5.47 -32.20
N GLU A 313 -9.85 -4.48 -32.56
CA GLU A 313 -8.39 -4.55 -32.38
C GLU A 313 -8.02 -4.73 -30.91
N TYR A 314 -8.73 -4.05 -30.00
CA TYR A 314 -8.53 -4.21 -28.56
C TYR A 314 -8.84 -5.63 -28.09
N LEU A 315 -9.98 -6.19 -28.51
CA LEU A 315 -10.38 -7.56 -28.16
C LEU A 315 -9.41 -8.60 -28.73
N ASP A 316 -8.97 -8.43 -29.98
CA ASP A 316 -8.00 -9.32 -30.62
C ASP A 316 -6.65 -9.27 -29.91
N LYS A 317 -6.20 -8.08 -29.49
CA LYS A 317 -4.98 -7.92 -28.68
C LYS A 317 -5.09 -8.67 -27.36
N ILE A 318 -6.23 -8.60 -26.66
CA ILE A 318 -6.45 -9.36 -25.42
C ILE A 318 -6.39 -10.86 -25.68
N SER A 319 -7.14 -11.36 -26.67
CA SER A 319 -7.20 -12.79 -26.99
C SER A 319 -5.84 -13.35 -27.41
N ASN A 320 -5.08 -12.61 -28.22
CA ASN A 320 -3.73 -13.02 -28.64
C ASN A 320 -2.76 -13.03 -27.45
N SER A 321 -2.79 -11.99 -26.61
CA SER A 321 -1.94 -11.91 -25.42
C SER A 321 -2.25 -13.02 -24.40
N TYR A 322 -3.53 -13.38 -24.24
CA TYR A 322 -3.94 -14.50 -23.40
C TYR A 322 -3.34 -15.82 -23.91
N LYS A 323 -3.48 -16.11 -25.22
CA LYS A 323 -2.94 -17.33 -25.83
C LYS A 323 -1.43 -17.42 -25.71
N GLU A 324 -0.72 -16.34 -26.01
CA GLU A 324 0.74 -16.25 -25.90
C GLU A 324 1.22 -16.51 -24.46
N LYS A 325 0.63 -15.82 -23.48
CA LYS A 325 1.02 -15.95 -22.07
C LYS A 325 0.66 -17.31 -21.50
N LEU A 326 -0.50 -17.86 -21.88
CA LEU A 326 -0.87 -19.21 -21.48
C LEU A 326 0.12 -20.24 -22.04
N ALA A 327 0.56 -20.09 -23.29
CA ALA A 327 1.59 -20.94 -23.89
C ALA A 327 2.91 -20.81 -23.13
N SER A 328 3.36 -19.60 -22.82
CA SER A 328 4.56 -19.33 -22.01
C SER A 328 4.52 -20.01 -20.64
N ILE A 329 3.38 -19.92 -19.92
CA ILE A 329 3.21 -20.60 -18.63
C ILE A 329 3.28 -22.12 -18.79
N ASN A 330 2.67 -22.66 -19.84
CA ASN A 330 2.64 -24.11 -20.07
C ASN A 330 4.04 -24.66 -20.39
N THR A 331 4.86 -23.93 -21.16
CA THR A 331 6.21 -24.35 -21.55
C THR A 331 7.30 -24.00 -20.53
N ALA A 332 7.04 -23.09 -19.59
CA ALA A 332 8.00 -22.70 -18.57
C ALA A 332 8.49 -23.89 -17.72
N ASN A 333 9.80 -23.90 -17.43
CA ASN A 333 10.45 -24.89 -16.59
C ASN A 333 10.26 -24.57 -15.09
N ILE A 334 9.01 -24.57 -14.66
CA ILE A 334 8.56 -24.30 -13.30
C ILE A 334 7.65 -25.43 -12.84
N ASN A 335 7.50 -25.59 -11.53
CA ASN A 335 6.67 -26.66 -11.00
C ASN A 335 5.18 -26.40 -11.29
N SER A 336 4.36 -27.43 -11.14
CA SER A 336 2.94 -27.35 -11.53
C SER A 336 2.09 -26.52 -10.55
N PHE A 337 2.54 -26.32 -9.31
CA PHE A 337 1.95 -25.34 -8.39
C PHE A 337 2.15 -23.91 -8.93
N GLN A 338 3.36 -23.56 -9.35
CA GLN A 338 3.67 -22.27 -9.96
C GLN A 338 2.89 -22.03 -11.25
N LYS A 339 2.75 -23.05 -12.11
CA LYS A 339 1.90 -22.96 -13.30
C LYS A 339 0.44 -22.65 -12.95
N GLN A 340 -0.12 -23.31 -11.94
CA GLN A 340 -1.50 -23.07 -11.51
C GLN A 340 -1.68 -21.64 -10.98
N TYR A 341 -0.75 -21.16 -10.15
CA TYR A 341 -0.76 -19.80 -9.63
C TYR A 341 -0.75 -18.76 -10.78
N LEU A 342 0.17 -18.89 -11.73
CA LEU A 342 0.28 -17.97 -12.87
C LEU A 342 -0.98 -18.01 -13.76
N LYS A 343 -1.61 -19.18 -13.93
CA LYS A 343 -2.89 -19.31 -14.64
C LYS A 343 -4.02 -18.57 -13.92
N ASN A 344 -4.10 -18.68 -12.60
CA ASN A 344 -5.09 -17.96 -11.81
C ASN A 344 -4.92 -16.43 -11.93
N GLU A 345 -3.68 -15.94 -11.86
CA GLU A 345 -3.36 -14.53 -12.08
C GLU A 345 -3.69 -14.08 -13.51
N LEU A 346 -3.39 -14.90 -14.52
CA LEU A 346 -3.70 -14.61 -15.92
C LEU A 346 -5.22 -14.50 -16.16
N LYS A 347 -6.03 -15.38 -15.55
CA LYS A 347 -7.50 -15.31 -15.61
C LYS A 347 -8.00 -13.95 -15.12
N SER A 348 -7.50 -13.50 -13.96
CA SER A 348 -7.86 -12.18 -13.42
C SER A 348 -7.43 -11.03 -14.32
N ASN A 349 -6.24 -11.09 -14.91
CA ASN A 349 -5.75 -10.04 -15.82
C ASN A 349 -6.60 -9.94 -17.09
N VAL A 350 -7.05 -11.07 -17.66
CA VAL A 350 -7.95 -11.07 -18.81
C VAL A 350 -9.32 -10.55 -18.42
N ALA A 351 -9.93 -11.07 -17.37
CA ALA A 351 -11.25 -10.61 -16.92
C ALA A 351 -11.24 -9.11 -16.56
N ALA A 352 -10.17 -8.62 -15.92
CA ALA A 352 -9.96 -7.20 -15.65
C ALA A 352 -9.96 -6.34 -16.93
N ALA A 353 -9.37 -6.83 -18.03
CA ALA A 353 -9.35 -6.14 -19.32
C ALA A 353 -10.77 -5.84 -19.85
N PHE A 354 -11.73 -6.74 -19.60
CA PHE A 354 -13.12 -6.55 -20.00
C PHE A 354 -13.88 -5.64 -19.03
N VAL A 355 -13.81 -5.90 -17.72
CA VAL A 355 -14.66 -5.19 -16.74
C VAL A 355 -14.20 -3.78 -16.37
N TYR A 356 -12.93 -3.45 -16.64
CA TYR A 356 -12.36 -2.12 -16.41
C TYR A 356 -12.06 -1.36 -17.71
N ILE A 357 -12.69 -1.74 -18.83
CA ILE A 357 -12.48 -1.11 -20.14
C ILE A 357 -12.63 0.42 -20.10
N ASP A 358 -13.65 0.93 -19.41
CA ASP A 358 -13.87 2.38 -19.27
C ASP A 358 -12.70 3.07 -18.59
N TYR A 359 -12.25 2.53 -17.45
CA TYR A 359 -11.12 3.07 -16.71
C TYR A 359 -9.83 3.07 -17.56
N TYR A 360 -9.58 2.01 -18.33
CA TYR A 360 -8.39 1.90 -19.15
C TYR A 360 -8.39 2.88 -20.32
N PHE A 361 -9.47 2.92 -21.10
CA PHE A 361 -9.57 3.83 -22.23
C PHE A 361 -9.59 5.30 -21.80
N THR A 362 -10.30 5.64 -20.72
CA THR A 362 -10.32 7.02 -20.20
C THR A 362 -8.99 7.42 -19.55
N SER A 363 -8.25 6.48 -18.96
CA SER A 363 -6.88 6.73 -18.47
C SER A 363 -5.89 6.93 -19.62
N SER A 364 -5.99 6.12 -20.68
CA SER A 364 -5.18 6.25 -21.90
C SER A 364 -5.45 7.58 -22.61
N TYR A 365 -6.73 7.97 -22.75
CA TYR A 365 -7.12 9.27 -23.29
C TYR A 365 -6.49 10.43 -22.51
N ARG A 366 -6.59 10.41 -21.17
CA ARG A 366 -5.97 11.45 -20.32
C ARG A 366 -4.46 11.50 -20.49
N SER A 367 -3.81 10.33 -20.53
CA SER A 367 -2.36 10.22 -20.75
C SER A 367 -1.95 10.85 -22.09
N LYS A 368 -2.64 10.49 -23.19
CA LYS A 368 -2.40 11.03 -24.53
C LYS A 368 -2.54 12.56 -24.60
N HIS A 369 -3.51 13.11 -23.88
CA HIS A 369 -3.80 14.55 -23.86
C HIS A 369 -3.15 15.31 -22.70
N LYS A 370 -2.28 14.65 -21.90
CA LYS A 370 -1.60 15.23 -20.73
C LYS A 370 -2.56 15.90 -19.73
N LEU A 371 -3.74 15.30 -19.53
CA LEU A 371 -4.76 15.81 -18.63
C LEU A 371 -4.54 15.33 -17.19
N ASP A 372 -4.89 16.18 -16.22
CA ASP A 372 -4.94 15.77 -14.82
C ASP A 372 -5.96 14.64 -14.60
N LYS A 373 -5.71 13.78 -13.61
CA LYS A 373 -6.61 12.66 -13.27
C LYS A 373 -8.04 13.09 -12.97
N LYS A 374 -8.22 14.31 -12.42
CA LYS A 374 -9.53 14.86 -12.05
C LYS A 374 -10.14 15.73 -13.14
N ALA A 375 -9.46 15.94 -14.26
CA ALA A 375 -10.01 16.70 -15.37
C ALA A 375 -11.25 15.98 -15.93
N THR A 376 -12.30 16.76 -16.15
CA THR A 376 -13.46 16.35 -16.94
C THR A 376 -13.01 16.08 -18.37
N ILE A 377 -13.51 14.99 -18.95
CA ILE A 377 -13.20 14.59 -20.33
C ILE A 377 -14.50 14.42 -21.10
N ASP A 378 -14.47 14.77 -22.39
CA ASP A 378 -15.55 14.50 -23.36
C ASP A 378 -15.17 13.31 -24.23
N TYR A 379 -14.77 12.22 -23.58
CA TYR A 379 -14.40 10.96 -24.24
C TYR A 379 -15.16 9.82 -23.59
N LYS A 380 -15.74 8.95 -24.42
CA LYS A 380 -16.45 7.74 -24.00
C LYS A 380 -15.70 6.51 -24.49
N ALA A 381 -15.44 5.58 -23.57
CA ALA A 381 -14.83 4.32 -23.92
C ALA A 381 -15.76 3.45 -24.80
N PRO A 382 -15.21 2.50 -25.58
CA PRO A 382 -16.02 1.54 -26.31
C PRO A 382 -16.94 0.74 -25.39
N VAL A 383 -18.18 0.52 -25.81
CA VAL A 383 -19.14 -0.35 -25.13
C VAL A 383 -18.98 -1.78 -25.64
N LEU A 384 -18.89 -2.74 -24.72
CA LEU A 384 -18.83 -4.16 -25.03
C LEU A 384 -20.25 -4.71 -25.10
N GLU A 385 -20.57 -5.36 -26.22
CA GLU A 385 -21.85 -6.03 -26.42
C GLU A 385 -21.82 -7.45 -25.84
N LYS A 386 -22.96 -8.13 -25.83
CA LYS A 386 -23.08 -9.50 -25.34
C LYS A 386 -22.04 -10.42 -25.98
N GLU A 387 -21.92 -10.39 -27.31
CA GLU A 387 -21.03 -11.25 -28.09
C GLU A 387 -19.55 -11.01 -27.74
N ASP A 388 -19.19 -9.77 -27.41
CA ASP A 388 -17.83 -9.42 -26.97
C ASP A 388 -17.55 -10.07 -25.61
N LEU A 389 -18.46 -9.94 -24.65
CA LEU A 389 -18.33 -10.49 -23.30
C LEU A 389 -18.30 -12.03 -23.28
N LEU A 390 -19.00 -12.70 -24.20
CA LEU A 390 -19.00 -14.17 -24.30
C LEU A 390 -17.62 -14.76 -24.62
N LYS A 391 -16.65 -13.96 -25.12
CA LYS A 391 -15.26 -14.38 -25.28
C LYS A 391 -14.60 -14.80 -23.95
N LEU A 392 -15.11 -14.32 -22.81
CA LEU A 392 -14.65 -14.73 -21.48
C LEU A 392 -14.93 -16.21 -21.17
N LYS A 393 -15.71 -16.94 -21.97
CA LYS A 393 -15.85 -18.39 -21.82
C LYS A 393 -14.51 -19.12 -22.00
N GLU A 394 -13.63 -18.61 -22.87
CA GLU A 394 -12.36 -19.25 -23.22
C GLU A 394 -11.36 -19.33 -22.06
N ILE A 395 -11.52 -18.51 -21.01
CA ILE A 395 -10.57 -18.46 -19.89
C ILE A 395 -10.93 -19.39 -18.72
N GLY A 396 -12.12 -20.01 -18.74
CA GLY A 396 -12.54 -20.98 -17.72
C GLY A 396 -12.65 -20.36 -16.32
N LEU A 397 -13.54 -19.37 -16.17
CA LEU A 397 -13.76 -18.64 -14.91
C LEU A 397 -14.55 -19.43 -13.85
N ASN A 398 -15.21 -20.52 -14.23
CA ASN A 398 -15.86 -21.43 -13.27
C ASN A 398 -14.84 -22.43 -12.69
N ASP A 399 -13.81 -21.90 -12.05
CA ASP A 399 -12.73 -22.64 -11.41
C ASP A 399 -12.61 -22.16 -9.96
N SER A 400 -12.86 -23.07 -9.01
CA SER A 400 -12.82 -22.73 -7.59
C SER A 400 -11.43 -22.27 -7.14
N LEU A 401 -10.35 -22.70 -7.79
CA LEU A 401 -8.99 -22.28 -7.46
C LEU A 401 -8.68 -20.85 -7.92
N TRP A 402 -9.52 -20.24 -8.78
CA TRP A 402 -9.32 -18.86 -9.22
C TRP A 402 -9.36 -17.85 -8.05
N VAL A 403 -10.01 -18.20 -6.93
CA VAL A 403 -10.03 -17.38 -5.71
C VAL A 403 -8.64 -17.06 -5.15
N TYR A 404 -7.64 -17.89 -5.48
CA TYR A 404 -6.25 -17.66 -5.08
C TYR A 404 -5.53 -16.63 -5.93
N SER A 405 -6.19 -16.04 -6.94
CA SER A 405 -5.64 -14.84 -7.56
C SER A 405 -5.71 -13.64 -6.61
N ARG A 406 -4.66 -12.83 -6.59
CA ARG A 406 -4.53 -11.64 -5.72
C ARG A 406 -5.58 -10.57 -6.01
N THR A 407 -6.12 -10.56 -7.22
CA THR A 407 -7.13 -9.59 -7.67
C THR A 407 -8.50 -10.22 -7.84
N TYR A 408 -8.68 -11.50 -7.47
CA TYR A 408 -9.95 -12.21 -7.60
C TYR A 408 -11.12 -11.41 -7.02
N SER A 409 -11.03 -10.97 -5.77
CA SER A 409 -12.12 -10.24 -5.09
C SER A 409 -12.55 -8.99 -5.86
N ASN A 410 -11.59 -8.23 -6.39
CA ASN A 410 -11.86 -6.98 -7.11
C ASN A 410 -12.50 -7.28 -8.47
N VAL A 411 -11.94 -8.24 -9.21
CA VAL A 411 -12.38 -8.61 -10.55
C VAL A 411 -13.74 -9.29 -10.49
N ALA A 412 -13.96 -10.23 -9.55
CA ALA A 412 -15.24 -10.89 -9.33
C ALA A 412 -16.33 -9.87 -8.96
N ASN A 413 -16.05 -8.94 -8.04
CA ASN A 413 -16.99 -7.88 -7.68
C ASN A 413 -17.34 -7.00 -8.90
N ALA A 414 -16.35 -6.59 -9.69
CA ALA A 414 -16.57 -5.83 -10.92
C ALA A 414 -17.38 -6.63 -11.96
N MET A 415 -17.08 -7.90 -12.17
CA MET A 415 -17.86 -8.78 -13.07
C MET A 415 -19.32 -8.87 -12.61
N THR A 416 -19.55 -9.14 -11.32
CA THR A 416 -20.89 -9.29 -10.78
C THR A 416 -21.71 -8.00 -10.80
N SER A 417 -21.05 -6.83 -10.84
CA SER A 417 -21.69 -5.53 -10.88
C SER A 417 -21.92 -5.02 -12.32
N ASN A 418 -20.95 -5.25 -13.22
CA ASN A 418 -20.92 -4.62 -14.54
C ASN A 418 -21.46 -5.51 -15.66
N ILE A 419 -21.50 -6.83 -15.48
CA ILE A 419 -22.07 -7.77 -16.46
C ILE A 419 -23.52 -8.07 -16.07
N SER A 420 -24.45 -8.21 -17.01
CA SER A 420 -25.82 -8.59 -16.68
C SER A 420 -25.89 -10.04 -16.16
N LYS A 421 -26.96 -10.38 -15.42
CA LYS A 421 -27.13 -11.73 -14.88
C LYS A 421 -27.10 -12.78 -16.01
N GLU A 422 -27.88 -12.56 -17.06
CA GLU A 422 -28.01 -13.48 -18.19
C GLU A 422 -26.67 -13.74 -18.88
N ILE A 423 -25.88 -12.68 -19.11
CA ILE A 423 -24.57 -12.82 -19.76
C ILE A 423 -23.57 -13.51 -18.82
N LEU A 424 -23.60 -13.20 -17.52
CA LEU A 424 -22.74 -13.86 -16.54
C LEU A 424 -23.03 -15.36 -16.45
N ASP A 425 -24.31 -15.73 -16.44
CA ASP A 425 -24.77 -17.12 -16.47
C ASP A 425 -24.35 -17.82 -17.76
N ASP A 426 -24.43 -17.14 -18.91
CA ASP A 426 -23.90 -17.68 -20.18
C ASP A 426 -22.38 -17.91 -20.15
N ILE A 427 -21.61 -17.05 -19.46
CA ILE A 427 -20.14 -17.14 -19.39
C ILE A 427 -19.68 -18.25 -18.43
N THR A 428 -20.26 -18.33 -17.24
CA THR A 428 -19.74 -19.22 -16.17
C THR A 428 -20.68 -20.37 -15.79
N GLY A 429 -21.92 -20.38 -16.26
CA GLY A 429 -22.93 -21.30 -15.78
C GLY A 429 -23.33 -21.00 -14.34
N THR A 430 -23.32 -22.01 -13.48
CA THR A 430 -23.56 -21.86 -12.03
C THR A 430 -22.23 -21.89 -11.26
N GLY A 431 -22.16 -21.14 -10.17
CA GLY A 431 -20.98 -21.14 -9.31
C GLY A 431 -20.88 -19.89 -8.44
N ILE A 432 -19.66 -19.63 -7.98
CA ILE A 432 -19.37 -18.56 -7.01
C ILE A 432 -19.74 -17.17 -7.52
N LEU A 433 -19.58 -16.85 -8.80
CA LEU A 433 -19.93 -15.53 -9.32
C LEU A 433 -21.44 -15.27 -9.26
N GLN A 434 -22.26 -16.29 -9.50
CA GLN A 434 -23.72 -16.20 -9.37
C GLN A 434 -24.13 -15.91 -7.92
N ASP A 435 -23.48 -16.60 -6.97
CA ASP A 435 -23.72 -16.37 -5.56
C ASP A 435 -23.25 -14.97 -5.12
N LEU A 436 -22.04 -14.55 -5.53
CA LEU A 436 -21.51 -13.21 -5.22
C LEU A 436 -22.41 -12.10 -5.78
N ARG A 437 -22.99 -12.28 -6.97
CA ARG A 437 -23.94 -11.33 -7.55
C ARG A 437 -25.16 -11.11 -6.65
N LYS A 438 -25.69 -12.18 -6.05
CA LYS A 438 -26.79 -12.10 -5.08
C LYS A 438 -26.33 -11.46 -3.77
N CYS A 439 -25.15 -11.84 -3.29
CA CYS A 439 -24.72 -11.57 -1.92
C CYS A 439 -24.05 -10.21 -1.71
N LEU A 440 -23.21 -9.75 -2.63
CA LEU A 440 -22.41 -8.53 -2.45
C LEU A 440 -23.26 -7.26 -2.23
N PRO A 441 -24.38 -7.03 -2.94
CA PRO A 441 -25.25 -5.88 -2.64
C PRO A 441 -25.83 -5.91 -1.23
N LEU A 442 -26.15 -7.11 -0.73
CA LEU A 442 -26.70 -7.31 0.61
C LEU A 442 -25.62 -7.19 1.69
N VAL A 443 -24.41 -7.67 1.46
CA VAL A 443 -23.30 -7.45 2.41
C VAL A 443 -22.94 -5.96 2.54
N LYS A 444 -23.05 -5.15 1.47
CA LYS A 444 -22.93 -3.68 1.57
C LYS A 444 -24.00 -3.07 2.49
N LYS A 445 -25.20 -3.65 2.56
CA LYS A 445 -26.23 -3.26 3.54
C LYS A 445 -25.81 -3.58 4.98
N ALA A 446 -25.20 -4.75 5.23
CA ALA A 446 -24.67 -5.09 6.55
C ALA A 446 -23.62 -4.07 7.04
N ILE A 447 -22.67 -3.69 6.18
CA ILE A 447 -21.63 -2.69 6.49
C ILE A 447 -22.22 -1.30 6.82
N SER A 448 -23.41 -1.00 6.30
CA SER A 448 -24.14 0.25 6.59
C SER A 448 -25.22 0.11 7.68
N MET A 449 -25.26 -1.05 8.35
CA MET A 449 -26.23 -1.42 9.39
C MET A 449 -27.69 -1.37 8.93
N GLN A 450 -27.96 -1.71 7.67
CA GLN A 450 -29.31 -1.86 7.14
C GLN A 450 -29.73 -3.32 7.23
N ALA A 451 -30.83 -3.61 7.94
CA ALA A 451 -31.41 -4.96 8.06
C ALA A 451 -31.97 -5.47 6.72
N LEU A 452 -32.02 -6.79 6.54
CA LEU A 452 -32.63 -7.43 5.36
C LEU A 452 -34.15 -7.36 5.42
N SER A 453 -34.79 -7.26 4.26
CA SER A 453 -36.18 -7.66 4.10
C SER A 453 -36.32 -9.20 4.03
N ALA A 454 -37.55 -9.71 4.14
CA ALA A 454 -37.82 -11.15 4.00
C ALA A 454 -37.36 -11.70 2.63
N ASP A 455 -37.55 -10.95 1.54
CA ASP A 455 -37.14 -11.34 0.19
C ASP A 455 -35.61 -11.35 0.02
N GLU A 456 -34.92 -10.42 0.67
CA GLU A 456 -33.45 -10.37 0.64
C GLU A 456 -32.84 -11.51 1.46
N GLU A 457 -33.44 -11.84 2.61
CA GLU A 457 -33.06 -13.01 3.39
C GLU A 457 -33.30 -14.30 2.59
N ALA A 458 -34.45 -14.43 1.92
CA ALA A 458 -34.74 -15.55 1.03
C ALA A 458 -33.74 -15.62 -0.14
N THR A 459 -33.31 -14.47 -0.67
CA THR A 459 -32.28 -14.40 -1.72
C THR A 459 -30.96 -15.01 -1.26
N LEU A 460 -30.48 -14.66 -0.05
CA LEU A 460 -29.26 -15.25 0.52
C LEU A 460 -29.42 -16.74 0.82
N LYS A 461 -30.58 -17.17 1.32
CA LYS A 461 -30.89 -18.60 1.56
C LYS A 461 -30.94 -19.41 0.26
N SER A 462 -31.23 -18.78 -0.87
CA SER A 462 -31.27 -19.42 -2.21
C SER A 462 -29.91 -19.51 -2.92
N ALA A 463 -28.85 -18.96 -2.31
CA ALA A 463 -27.50 -19.12 -2.84
C ALA A 463 -27.07 -20.59 -2.79
N ALA A 464 -26.15 -21.01 -3.66
CA ALA A 464 -25.70 -22.40 -3.67
C ALA A 464 -24.99 -22.77 -2.35
N ASN A 465 -24.37 -21.78 -1.69
CA ASN A 465 -23.84 -21.94 -0.34
C ASN A 465 -24.63 -21.10 0.69
N PRO A 466 -25.35 -21.72 1.64
CA PRO A 466 -26.19 -20.98 2.60
C PRO A 466 -25.40 -20.10 3.60
N TYR A 467 -24.06 -20.22 3.67
CA TYR A 467 -23.23 -19.42 4.58
C TYR A 467 -23.30 -17.91 4.35
N TYR A 468 -23.75 -17.43 3.18
CA TYR A 468 -23.80 -15.99 2.90
C TYR A 468 -24.76 -15.22 3.81
N LEU A 469 -25.83 -15.87 4.29
CA LEU A 469 -26.72 -15.27 5.30
C LEU A 469 -25.99 -15.12 6.65
N GLU A 470 -25.20 -16.11 7.04
CA GLU A 470 -24.36 -16.06 8.24
C GLU A 470 -23.31 -14.95 8.15
N VAL A 471 -22.65 -14.81 6.98
CA VAL A 471 -21.71 -13.72 6.69
C VAL A 471 -22.38 -12.37 6.85
N TYR A 472 -23.55 -12.18 6.22
CA TYR A 472 -24.30 -10.94 6.34
C TYR A 472 -24.62 -10.63 7.82
N ASN A 473 -25.18 -11.59 8.55
CA ASN A 473 -25.59 -11.42 9.94
C ASN A 473 -24.39 -11.07 10.82
N THR A 474 -23.26 -11.72 10.62
CA THR A 474 -22.05 -11.45 11.39
C THR A 474 -21.49 -10.07 11.10
N ILE A 475 -21.38 -9.68 9.82
CA ILE A 475 -20.92 -8.33 9.45
C ILE A 475 -21.88 -7.27 10.03
N TYR A 476 -23.19 -7.47 9.93
CA TYR A 476 -24.19 -6.56 10.47
C TYR A 476 -24.04 -6.40 11.98
N ASN A 477 -23.98 -7.51 12.71
CA ASN A 477 -23.86 -7.52 14.16
C ASN A 477 -22.54 -6.91 14.64
N ASN A 478 -21.43 -7.23 13.99
CA ASN A 478 -20.12 -6.67 14.32
C ASN A 478 -20.07 -5.17 14.04
N THR A 479 -20.60 -4.73 12.90
CA THR A 479 -20.69 -3.30 12.53
C THR A 479 -21.55 -2.55 13.54
N LYS A 480 -22.71 -3.10 13.91
CA LYS A 480 -23.62 -2.51 14.90
C LYS A 480 -22.96 -2.41 16.27
N LYS A 481 -22.36 -3.50 16.76
CA LYS A 481 -21.62 -3.51 18.03
C LYS A 481 -20.49 -2.48 18.06
N GLN A 482 -19.74 -2.34 16.96
CA GLN A 482 -18.67 -1.35 16.86
C GLN A 482 -19.23 0.08 16.85
N TYR A 483 -20.31 0.33 16.12
CA TYR A 483 -20.99 1.62 16.11
C TYR A 483 -21.48 1.99 17.51
N ASP A 484 -22.21 1.09 18.17
CA ASP A 484 -22.74 1.31 19.53
C ASP A 484 -21.61 1.57 20.54
N SER A 485 -20.51 0.82 20.45
CA SER A 485 -19.31 1.02 21.28
C SER A 485 -18.66 2.39 21.05
N ASN A 486 -18.57 2.85 19.79
CA ASN A 486 -18.04 4.17 19.48
C ASN A 486 -18.97 5.28 19.99
N VAL A 487 -20.29 5.12 19.84
CA VAL A 487 -21.29 6.07 20.34
C VAL A 487 -21.25 6.18 21.86
N ALA A 488 -21.09 5.06 22.56
CA ALA A 488 -21.01 5.01 24.02
C ALA A 488 -19.82 5.79 24.61
N LYS A 489 -18.78 6.11 23.83
CA LYS A 489 -17.64 6.95 24.29
C LYS A 489 -18.06 8.38 24.65
N GLY A 490 -19.15 8.89 24.09
CA GLY A 490 -19.66 10.22 24.37
C GLY A 490 -18.75 11.38 23.92
N GLY A 491 -19.06 12.59 24.38
CA GLY A 491 -18.33 13.82 24.03
C GLY A 491 -18.83 14.53 22.76
N PHE A 492 -19.89 14.04 22.14
CA PHE A 492 -20.52 14.58 20.94
C PHE A 492 -22.03 14.26 20.95
N VAL A 493 -22.77 14.86 20.02
CA VAL A 493 -24.20 14.58 19.80
C VAL A 493 -24.40 14.14 18.35
N ILE A 494 -25.04 12.99 18.14
CA ILE A 494 -25.55 12.60 16.82
C ILE A 494 -27.03 12.95 16.81
N GLU A 495 -27.42 13.79 15.86
CA GLU A 495 -28.81 14.19 15.66
C GLU A 495 -29.46 13.42 14.51
N THR A 496 -30.77 13.21 14.61
CA THR A 496 -31.53 12.64 13.49
C THR A 496 -31.59 13.64 12.35
N THR A 497 -31.11 13.21 11.17
CA THR A 497 -31.20 13.97 9.92
C THR A 497 -32.67 14.24 9.58
N PRO A 498 -33.08 15.50 9.37
CA PRO A 498 -34.46 15.81 8.99
C PRO A 498 -34.87 15.11 7.68
N GLU A 499 -36.07 14.57 7.63
CA GLU A 499 -36.66 13.92 6.45
C GLU A 499 -37.23 14.97 5.48
N VAL A 500 -36.35 15.79 4.92
CA VAL A 500 -36.65 16.81 3.89
C VAL A 500 -35.76 16.61 2.67
N SER A 501 -36.10 17.29 1.57
CA SER A 501 -35.28 17.28 0.36
C SER A 501 -33.89 17.88 0.60
N GLY A 502 -32.91 17.47 -0.19
CA GLY A 502 -31.52 17.90 -0.02
C GLY A 502 -31.32 19.41 -0.14
N ASP A 503 -32.12 20.08 -0.96
CA ASP A 503 -32.15 21.53 -1.09
C ASP A 503 -32.87 22.23 0.08
N GLN A 504 -33.33 21.53 1.10
CA GLN A 504 -33.92 22.14 2.31
C GLN A 504 -33.23 21.67 3.60
N ILE A 505 -32.30 20.71 3.48
CA ILE A 505 -31.73 20.01 4.63
C ILE A 505 -30.91 20.93 5.53
N LEU A 506 -30.13 21.86 4.96
CA LEU A 506 -29.28 22.75 5.74
C LEU A 506 -30.12 23.76 6.51
N GLU A 507 -31.14 24.35 5.88
CA GLU A 507 -32.05 25.28 6.55
C GLU A 507 -32.83 24.57 7.66
N ALA A 508 -33.28 23.33 7.46
CA ALA A 508 -33.95 22.54 8.49
C ALA A 508 -33.02 22.25 9.68
N ILE A 509 -31.74 21.99 9.45
CA ILE A 509 -30.73 21.80 10.51
C ILE A 509 -30.45 23.11 11.26
N VAL A 510 -30.17 24.20 10.54
CA VAL A 510 -29.85 25.52 11.13
C VAL A 510 -31.03 26.07 11.91
N ALA A 511 -32.27 25.86 11.44
CA ALA A 511 -33.48 26.33 12.12
C ALA A 511 -33.65 25.76 13.54
N LYS A 512 -33.08 24.60 13.86
CA LYS A 512 -33.07 24.03 15.22
C LYS A 512 -32.23 24.83 16.22
N HIS A 513 -31.39 25.76 15.73
CA HIS A 513 -30.41 26.51 16.53
C HIS A 513 -30.61 28.03 16.44
N LYS A 514 -31.83 28.49 16.15
CA LYS A 514 -32.17 29.94 16.17
C LYS A 514 -31.74 30.59 17.49
N GLY A 515 -31.23 31.81 17.40
CA GLY A 515 -30.67 32.55 18.53
C GLY A 515 -29.17 32.29 18.77
N LYS A 516 -28.56 31.34 18.06
CA LYS A 516 -27.14 30.99 18.16
C LYS A 516 -26.42 31.18 16.83
N VAL A 517 -25.12 31.45 16.88
CA VAL A 517 -24.25 31.40 15.69
C VAL A 517 -24.02 29.93 15.34
N VAL A 518 -24.20 29.55 14.09
CA VAL A 518 -24.04 28.16 13.65
C VAL A 518 -22.83 28.05 12.74
N PHE A 519 -21.81 27.31 13.16
CA PHE A 519 -20.64 26.97 12.38
C PHE A 519 -20.77 25.55 11.82
N VAL A 520 -20.84 25.41 10.50
CA VAL A 520 -21.04 24.13 9.81
C VAL A 520 -19.78 23.70 9.06
N ASP A 521 -19.33 22.46 9.29
CA ASP A 521 -18.21 21.80 8.61
C ASP A 521 -18.70 20.57 7.83
N PHE A 522 -18.58 20.62 6.50
CA PHE A 522 -18.90 19.53 5.60
C PHE A 522 -17.66 18.68 5.33
N TRP A 523 -17.71 17.40 5.68
CA TRP A 523 -16.53 16.52 5.71
C TRP A 523 -16.82 15.05 5.39
N ALA A 524 -15.76 14.25 5.27
CA ALA A 524 -15.84 12.80 5.14
C ALA A 524 -14.61 12.09 5.74
N THR A 525 -14.75 10.83 6.15
CA THR A 525 -13.69 10.07 6.84
C THR A 525 -12.46 9.80 5.98
N TRP A 526 -12.60 9.82 4.65
CA TRP A 526 -11.50 9.63 3.69
C TRP A 526 -10.81 10.95 3.31
N CYS A 527 -11.36 12.10 3.71
CA CYS A 527 -10.87 13.41 3.29
C CYS A 527 -9.70 13.87 4.18
N VAL A 528 -8.46 13.56 3.76
CA VAL A 528 -7.24 13.98 4.47
C VAL A 528 -7.18 15.49 4.74
N PRO A 529 -7.50 16.39 3.76
CA PRO A 529 -7.55 17.82 4.04
C PRO A 529 -8.57 18.21 5.12
N CYS A 530 -9.73 17.54 5.17
CA CYS A 530 -10.74 17.76 6.20
C CYS A 530 -10.19 17.40 7.59
N LEU A 531 -9.61 16.19 7.72
CA LEU A 531 -9.03 15.72 8.99
C LEU A 531 -7.89 16.62 9.49
N ASN A 532 -7.06 17.13 8.58
CA ASN A 532 -6.00 18.09 8.92
C ASN A 532 -6.57 19.44 9.38
N SER A 533 -7.65 19.90 8.75
CA SER A 533 -8.30 21.16 9.09
C SER A 533 -9.01 21.07 10.44
N MET A 534 -9.63 19.93 10.77
CA MET A 534 -10.24 19.70 12.08
C MET A 534 -9.24 19.76 13.24
N LYS A 535 -7.99 19.31 13.03
CA LYS A 535 -6.91 19.47 14.03
C LYS A 535 -6.64 20.95 14.34
N LYS A 536 -6.61 21.80 13.31
CA LYS A 536 -6.42 23.25 13.45
C LYS A 536 -7.64 23.92 14.09
N ILE A 537 -8.85 23.57 13.65
CA ILE A 537 -10.10 24.07 14.24
C ILE A 537 -10.18 23.75 15.73
N LYS A 538 -9.69 22.58 16.16
CA LYS A 538 -9.65 22.20 17.59
C LYS A 538 -8.90 23.22 18.45
N GLU A 539 -7.89 23.90 17.90
CA GLU A 539 -7.09 24.92 18.60
C GLU A 539 -7.89 26.19 18.89
N ILE A 540 -8.86 26.54 18.04
CA ILE A 540 -9.70 27.74 18.19
C ILE A 540 -11.05 27.49 18.84
N LYS A 541 -11.43 26.22 19.08
CA LYS A 541 -12.67 25.89 19.80
C LYS A 541 -12.79 26.54 21.18
N PRO A 542 -11.71 26.67 21.98
CA PRO A 542 -11.77 27.38 23.26
C PRO A 542 -12.28 28.83 23.14
N GLU A 543 -12.00 29.54 22.03
CA GLU A 543 -12.48 30.91 21.82
C GLU A 543 -13.99 31.01 21.59
N MET A 544 -14.62 29.90 21.16
CA MET A 544 -16.06 29.83 20.92
C MET A 544 -16.85 29.55 22.21
N VAL A 545 -16.18 29.15 23.29
CA VAL A 545 -16.82 28.80 24.56
C VAL A 545 -17.46 30.05 25.19
N GLY A 546 -18.75 29.98 25.51
CA GLY A 546 -19.49 31.10 26.09
C GLY A 546 -19.95 32.16 25.09
N LYS A 547 -19.81 31.94 23.78
CA LYS A 547 -20.18 32.88 22.69
C LYS A 547 -21.46 32.52 21.93
N ASP A 548 -22.29 31.64 22.49
CA ASP A 548 -23.51 31.12 21.84
C ASP A 548 -23.27 30.55 20.42
N VAL A 549 -22.15 29.84 20.25
CA VAL A 549 -21.79 29.18 18.99
C VAL A 549 -22.11 27.70 19.07
N VAL A 550 -22.74 27.18 18.03
CA VAL A 550 -22.96 25.74 17.82
C VAL A 550 -22.12 25.27 16.66
N THR A 551 -21.27 24.28 16.88
CA THR A 551 -20.47 23.63 15.82
C THR A 551 -21.19 22.37 15.32
N ILE A 552 -21.57 22.36 14.05
CA ILE A 552 -22.26 21.28 13.35
C ILE A 552 -21.32 20.66 12.32
N TYR A 553 -21.30 19.33 12.27
CA TYR A 553 -20.52 18.55 11.34
C TYR A 553 -21.46 17.70 10.49
N ILE A 554 -21.31 17.76 9.16
CA ILE A 554 -22.20 17.08 8.23
C ILE A 554 -21.37 16.18 7.32
N THR A 555 -21.73 14.89 7.29
CA THR A 555 -21.15 13.90 6.36
C THR A 555 -22.26 13.10 5.66
N ASN A 556 -21.89 12.13 4.83
CA ASN A 556 -22.81 11.28 4.09
C ASN A 556 -22.37 9.80 4.07
N ALA A 557 -23.10 8.98 3.31
CA ALA A 557 -22.86 7.56 3.12
C ALA A 557 -21.46 7.16 2.62
N THR A 558 -20.66 8.08 2.08
CA THR A 558 -19.27 7.81 1.68
C THR A 558 -18.32 7.64 2.88
N SER A 559 -18.75 8.02 4.08
CA SER A 559 -18.05 7.81 5.34
C SER A 559 -18.61 6.56 6.04
N PRO A 560 -17.92 5.41 6.09
CA PRO A 560 -18.45 4.23 6.80
C PRO A 560 -18.83 4.57 8.25
N LYS A 561 -20.04 4.22 8.68
CA LYS A 561 -20.60 4.68 9.97
C LYS A 561 -19.73 4.35 11.18
N THR A 562 -19.09 3.18 11.20
CA THR A 562 -18.17 2.79 12.28
C THR A 562 -16.90 3.64 12.28
N LYS A 563 -16.34 3.94 11.10
CA LYS A 563 -15.19 4.84 10.97
C LYS A 563 -15.55 6.27 11.36
N TRP A 564 -16.69 6.77 10.91
CA TRP A 564 -17.24 8.08 11.26
C TRP A 564 -17.41 8.21 12.77
N THR A 565 -18.15 7.30 13.40
CA THR A 565 -18.38 7.31 14.85
C THR A 565 -17.09 7.21 15.66
N SER A 566 -16.08 6.47 15.20
CA SER A 566 -14.79 6.38 15.91
C SER A 566 -14.05 7.72 16.04
N MET A 567 -14.32 8.69 15.15
CA MET A 567 -13.65 10.00 15.12
C MET A 567 -14.41 11.07 15.93
N LEU A 568 -15.68 10.83 16.24
CA LEU A 568 -16.54 11.84 16.86
C LEU A 568 -16.09 12.27 18.26
N PRO A 569 -15.55 11.40 19.14
CA PRO A 569 -15.03 11.82 20.44
C PRO A 569 -13.95 12.92 20.33
N ASP A 570 -13.08 12.83 19.32
CA ASP A 570 -12.00 13.81 19.11
C ASP A 570 -12.50 15.11 18.48
N ILE A 571 -13.58 15.03 17.72
CA ILE A 571 -14.19 16.16 17.02
C ILE A 571 -15.14 16.92 17.95
N GLY A 572 -16.00 16.24 18.71
CA GLY A 572 -17.07 16.84 19.51
C GLY A 572 -18.15 17.55 18.68
N GLY A 573 -19.04 18.32 19.31
CA GLY A 573 -20.10 19.06 18.61
C GLY A 573 -21.29 18.20 18.17
N ILE A 574 -22.11 18.75 17.25
CA ILE A 574 -23.34 18.11 16.74
C ILE A 574 -23.07 17.53 15.36
N HIS A 575 -23.54 16.30 15.11
CA HIS A 575 -23.25 15.57 13.88
C HIS A 575 -24.53 15.12 13.17
N TYR A 576 -24.53 15.28 11.85
CA TYR A 576 -25.58 14.78 10.95
C TYR A 576 -25.00 13.88 9.87
N TYR A 577 -25.78 12.86 9.50
CA TYR A 577 -25.40 11.87 8.49
C TYR A 577 -26.46 11.82 7.38
N LEU A 578 -26.12 12.34 6.21
CA LEU A 578 -27.05 12.51 5.10
C LEU A 578 -27.05 11.29 4.18
N ASN A 579 -28.21 11.02 3.58
CA ASN A 579 -28.26 10.12 2.43
C ASN A 579 -27.72 10.79 1.15
N GLU A 580 -27.52 10.00 0.10
CA GLU A 580 -26.91 10.48 -1.14
C GLU A 580 -27.71 11.62 -1.81
N LYS A 581 -29.04 11.46 -1.90
CA LYS A 581 -29.93 12.47 -2.49
C LYS A 581 -29.93 13.79 -1.69
N GLN A 582 -29.87 13.69 -0.37
CA GLN A 582 -29.78 14.86 0.51
C GLN A 582 -28.46 15.60 0.30
N TRP A 583 -27.35 14.87 0.26
CA TRP A 583 -26.02 15.46 0.05
C TRP A 583 -25.89 16.12 -1.33
N GLU A 584 -26.42 15.48 -2.38
CA GLU A 584 -26.42 16.03 -3.74
C GLU A 584 -27.26 17.31 -3.83
N GLY A 585 -28.50 17.29 -3.33
CA GLY A 585 -29.38 18.47 -3.33
C GLY A 585 -28.78 19.64 -2.53
N LEU A 586 -28.15 19.34 -1.39
CA LEU A 586 -27.44 20.31 -0.55
C LEU A 586 -26.29 20.98 -1.32
N GLY A 587 -25.43 20.17 -1.95
CA GLY A 587 -24.29 20.66 -2.73
C GLY A 587 -24.73 21.52 -3.92
N ASN A 588 -25.79 21.10 -4.62
CA ASN A 588 -26.36 21.82 -5.75
C ASN A 588 -26.94 23.18 -5.34
N LYS A 589 -27.71 23.24 -4.24
CA LYS A 589 -28.32 24.49 -3.76
C LYS A 589 -27.29 25.51 -3.31
N HIS A 590 -26.28 25.08 -2.56
CA HIS A 590 -25.30 26.01 -1.98
C HIS A 590 -24.00 26.14 -2.79
N GLY A 591 -23.93 25.49 -3.96
CA GLY A 591 -22.85 25.68 -4.93
C GLY A 591 -21.49 25.16 -4.48
N PHE A 592 -21.42 24.09 -3.68
CA PHE A 592 -20.16 23.43 -3.35
C PHE A 592 -20.08 22.03 -3.97
N LYS A 593 -18.92 21.71 -4.55
CA LYS A 593 -18.65 20.43 -5.24
C LYS A 593 -17.60 19.58 -4.53
N GLY A 594 -17.06 20.06 -3.41
CA GLY A 594 -15.95 19.41 -2.71
C GLY A 594 -15.91 19.76 -1.23
N ILE A 595 -15.14 18.95 -0.51
CA ILE A 595 -14.90 19.06 0.92
C ILE A 595 -13.38 19.23 1.19
N PRO A 596 -12.99 19.89 2.30
CA PRO A 596 -13.87 20.51 3.29
C PRO A 596 -14.56 21.76 2.75
N THR A 597 -15.78 22.01 3.19
CA THR A 597 -16.49 23.28 2.98
C THR A 597 -17.03 23.74 4.32
N TYR A 598 -16.97 25.04 4.56
CA TYR A 598 -17.38 25.68 5.80
C TYR A 598 -18.48 26.69 5.52
N MET A 599 -19.48 26.76 6.39
CA MET A 599 -20.50 27.82 6.37
C MET A 599 -20.74 28.34 7.78
N ILE A 600 -20.99 29.65 7.90
CA ILE A 600 -21.37 30.28 9.16
C ILE A 600 -22.73 30.95 8.96
N PHE A 601 -23.61 30.76 9.94
CA PHE A 601 -24.92 31.39 10.01
C PHE A 601 -25.02 32.23 11.26
N ASP A 602 -25.64 33.41 11.14
CA ASP A 602 -25.90 34.29 12.26
C ASP A 602 -27.04 33.78 13.16
N LYS A 603 -27.32 34.53 14.24
CA LYS A 603 -28.37 34.19 15.23
C LYS A 603 -29.79 34.19 14.63
N SER A 604 -30.01 34.81 13.47
CA SER A 604 -31.30 34.78 12.76
C SER A 604 -31.45 33.54 11.85
N GLY A 605 -30.34 32.85 11.57
CA GLY A 605 -30.25 31.73 10.64
C GLY A 605 -29.89 32.15 9.21
N GLN A 606 -29.43 33.39 9.00
CA GLN A 606 -28.95 33.85 7.70
C GLN A 606 -27.47 33.48 7.52
N LYS A 607 -27.11 32.96 6.35
CA LYS A 607 -25.72 32.61 6.02
C LYS A 607 -24.87 33.87 5.88
N SER A 608 -23.86 34.03 6.74
CA SER A 608 -22.91 35.14 6.73
C SER A 608 -21.62 34.82 5.98
N PHE A 609 -21.20 33.54 5.98
CA PHE A 609 -19.93 33.12 5.39
C PHE A 609 -20.03 31.75 4.71
N GLN A 610 -19.27 31.56 3.63
CA GLN A 610 -19.06 30.26 2.98
C GLN A 610 -17.68 30.18 2.35
N LYS A 611 -16.97 29.07 2.57
CA LYS A 611 -15.69 28.81 1.92
C LYS A 611 -15.45 27.32 1.69
N SER A 612 -15.06 26.98 0.47
CA SER A 612 -14.47 25.67 0.16
C SER A 612 -12.96 25.69 0.34
N GLY A 613 -12.44 24.64 0.98
CA GLY A 613 -11.10 24.62 1.55
C GLY A 613 -11.04 25.37 2.88
N TYR A 614 -10.08 24.99 3.72
CA TYR A 614 -9.91 25.61 5.03
C TYR A 614 -9.19 26.95 4.93
N PRO A 615 -9.79 28.08 5.37
CA PRO A 615 -9.21 29.41 5.21
C PRO A 615 -8.18 29.80 6.30
N GLY A 616 -7.92 28.90 7.26
CA GLY A 616 -7.04 29.16 8.40
C GLY A 616 -7.76 29.66 9.65
N ASN A 617 -7.14 29.47 10.81
CA ASN A 617 -7.69 29.82 12.13
C ASN A 617 -8.05 31.31 12.23
N GLU A 618 -7.16 32.19 11.76
CA GLU A 618 -7.34 33.65 11.81
C GLU A 618 -8.61 34.09 11.10
N THR A 619 -8.77 33.72 9.82
CA THR A 619 -9.98 34.02 9.04
C THR A 619 -11.24 33.46 9.71
N MET A 620 -11.18 32.24 10.25
CA MET A 620 -12.34 31.63 10.90
C MET A 620 -12.79 32.39 12.15
N ILE A 621 -11.84 32.80 13.00
CA ILE A 621 -12.13 33.61 14.20
C ILE A 621 -12.63 34.99 13.81
N GLU A 622 -12.03 35.63 12.80
CA GLU A 622 -12.47 36.94 12.32
C GLU A 622 -13.95 36.90 11.90
N GLU A 623 -14.33 35.93 11.06
CA GLU A 623 -15.71 35.81 10.57
C GLU A 623 -16.71 35.46 11.66
N LEU A 624 -16.32 34.60 12.62
CA LEU A 624 -17.18 34.26 13.74
C LEU A 624 -17.35 35.44 14.73
N SER A 625 -16.28 36.21 14.95
CA SER A 625 -16.28 37.36 15.87
C SER A 625 -17.21 38.50 15.43
N LYS A 626 -17.56 38.56 14.15
CA LYS A 626 -18.53 39.52 13.60
C LYS A 626 -19.96 39.26 14.11
N LEU A 627 -20.23 38.11 14.72
CA LEU A 627 -21.59 37.60 14.96
C LEU A 627 -21.94 37.35 16.44
N TRP A 628 -21.01 37.56 17.38
CA TRP A 628 -21.23 37.29 18.81
C TRP A 628 -21.00 38.46 19.75
#